data_AF-A0A7J3A897-F1
#
_entry.id   AF-A0A7J3A897-F1
#
_cell.length_a   1.000
_cell.length_b   1.000
_cell.length_c   1.000
_cell.angle_alpha   90.00
_cell.angle_beta   90.00
_cell.angle_gamma   90.00
#
_symmetry.space_group_name_H-M   'P 1'
#
loop_
_entity.id
_entity.type
_entity.pdbx_description
1 polymer ?
#
loop_
_entity_poly.entity_id
_entity_poly.type
_entity_poly.pdbx_seq_one_letter_code
_entity_poly.pdbx_strand_id
1 'polypeptide(L)' 'MGMAVAFILGVYLGALVKALVDDIIMPIVQFATPNVAWEAIEIGPFRVGHFLGSVITFILIAFVVFLLVKVTKRFKIE' A
#
# COMPACT_ATOMS: atom_id res chain seq x y z
N MET A 1 -18.42 19.76 13.17
CA MET A 1 -17.02 19.49 13.61
C MET A 1 -16.65 18.01 13.51
N GLY A 2 -17.46 17.04 14.00
CA GLY A 2 -17.12 15.60 13.95
C GLY A 2 -16.84 14.99 12.58
N MET A 3 -17.60 15.36 11.53
CA MET A 3 -17.37 14.84 10.17
C MET A 3 -16.00 15.26 9.59
N ALA A 4 -15.56 16.48 9.88
CA ALA A 4 -14.27 16.98 9.39
C ALA A 4 -13.09 16.24 10.04
N VAL A 5 -13.17 15.97 11.34
CA VAL A 5 -12.14 15.22 12.07
C VAL A 5 -12.06 13.77 11.57
N ALA A 6 -13.21 13.10 11.38
CA ALA A 6 -13.25 11.74 10.86
C ALA A 6 -12.68 11.65 9.43
N PHE A 7 -12.98 12.62 8.58
CA PHE A 7 -12.44 12.67 7.22
C PHE A 7 -10.92 12.85 7.20
N ILE A 8 -10.40 13.82 7.96
CA ILE A 8 -8.96 14.06 8.08
C ILE A 8 -8.26 12.81 8.59
N LEU A 9 -8.75 12.20 9.67
CA LEU A 9 -8.16 10.98 10.22
C LEU A 9 -8.16 9.82 9.20
N GLY A 10 -9.23 9.68 8.41
CA GLY A 10 -9.31 8.68 7.33
C GLY A 10 -8.27 8.89 6.24
N VAL A 11 -8.05 10.13 5.79
CA VAL A 11 -7.04 10.46 4.78
C VAL A 11 -5.62 10.17 5.31
N TYR A 12 -5.31 10.60 6.53
CA TYR A 12 -3.99 10.38 7.13
C TYR A 12 -3.73 8.91 7.47
N LEU A 13 -4.74 8.15 7.90
CA LEU A 13 -4.63 6.69 8.08
C LEU A 13 -4.31 5.99 6.76
N GLY A 14 -4.97 6.38 5.67
CA GLY A 14 -4.66 5.86 4.33
C GLY A 14 -3.23 6.14 3.91
N ALA A 15 -2.75 7.37 4.14
CA ALA A 15 -1.36 7.76 3.86
C ALA A 15 -0.35 6.99 4.71
N LEU A 16 -0.63 6.77 5.99
CA LEU A 16 0.21 5.98 6.89
C LEU A 16 0.34 4.52 6.42
N VAL A 17 -0.77 3.91 6.00
CA VAL A 17 -0.75 2.54 5.48
C VAL A 17 -0.01 2.48 4.14
N LYS A 18 -0.19 3.48 3.27
CA LYS A 18 0.57 3.58 2.03
C LYS A 18 2.08 3.67 2.29
N ALA A 19 2.51 4.53 3.22
CA ALA A 19 3.92 4.63 3.61
C ALA A 19 4.46 3.30 4.15
N LEU A 20 3.67 2.60 4.98
CA LEU A 20 4.05 1.27 5.46
C LEU A 20 4.26 0.26 4.32
N VAL A 21 3.45 0.33 3.26
CA VAL A 21 3.61 -0.55 2.09
C VAL A 21 4.80 -0.13 1.23
N ASP A 22 4.91 1.16 0.91
CA ASP A 22 5.96 1.67 0.03
C ASP A 22 7.34 1.62 0.67
N ASP A 23 7.46 1.85 1.98
CA ASP A 23 8.74 1.95 2.67
C ASP A 23 9.19 0.63 3.30
N ILE A 24 8.27 -0.30 3.59
CA ILE A 24 8.61 -1.61 4.19
C ILE A 24 8.36 -2.77 3.23
N ILE A 25 7.17 -2.84 2.61
CA ILE A 25 6.81 -3.99 1.78
C ILE A 25 7.49 -3.95 0.40
N MET A 26 7.50 -2.79 -0.27
CA MET A 26 8.12 -2.68 -1.60
C MET A 26 9.63 -3.00 -1.60
N PRO A 27 10.44 -2.58 -0.61
CA PRO A 27 11.83 -3.03 -0.51
C PRO A 27 11.99 -4.54 -0.36
N ILE A 28 11.08 -5.21 0.37
CA ILE A 28 11.08 -6.68 0.48
C ILE A 28 10.75 -7.33 -0.86
N VAL A 29 9.78 -6.78 -1.60
CA VAL A 29 9.44 -7.24 -2.96
C VAL A 29 10.62 -7.03 -3.90
N GLN A 30 11.26 -5.87 -3.86
CA GLN A 30 12.45 -5.57 -4.66
C GLN A 30 13.64 -6.48 -4.33
N PHE A 31 13.80 -6.88 -3.07
CA PHE A 31 14.80 -7.86 -2.66
C PHE A 31 14.52 -9.25 -3.24
N ALA A 32 13.26 -9.65 -3.36
CA ALA A 32 12.86 -10.92 -3.96
C ALA A 32 13.01 -10.94 -5.49
N THR A 33 12.94 -9.77 -6.13
CA THR A 33 13.07 -9.61 -7.59
C THR A 33 14.23 -8.67 -7.91
N PRO A 34 15.48 -9.09 -7.66
CA PRO A 34 16.63 -8.21 -7.84
C PRO A 34 16.73 -7.77 -9.31
N ASN A 35 16.88 -6.46 -9.51
CA ASN A 35 17.40 -5.87 -10.74
C ASN A 35 16.51 -5.91 -12.00
N VAL A 36 15.21 -6.17 -11.87
CA VAL A 36 14.26 -5.88 -12.95
C VAL A 36 13.61 -4.53 -12.64
N ALA A 37 13.61 -3.59 -13.57
CA ALA A 37 12.80 -2.38 -13.45
C ALA A 37 11.39 -2.71 -13.95
N TRP A 38 10.61 -3.42 -13.14
CA TRP A 38 9.25 -3.90 -13.50
C TRP A 38 8.37 -2.75 -13.95
N GLU A 39 8.53 -1.58 -13.33
CA GLU A 39 7.80 -0.36 -13.66
C GLU A 39 8.19 0.27 -15.00
N ALA A 40 9.41 -0.02 -15.49
CA ALA A 40 9.94 0.49 -16.75
C ALA A 40 9.62 -0.42 -17.95
N ILE A 41 8.82 -1.47 -17.75
CA ILE A 41 8.34 -2.31 -18.85
C ILE A 41 7.25 -1.54 -19.60
N GLU A 42 7.63 -1.01 -20.76
CA GLU A 42 6.76 -0.28 -21.68
C GLU A 42 6.44 -1.16 -22.89
N ILE A 43 5.16 -1.22 -23.27
CA ILE A 43 4.71 -1.83 -24.53
C ILE A 43 4.14 -0.70 -25.38
N GLY A 44 4.97 -0.14 -26.26
CA GLY A 44 4.62 1.07 -27.01
C GLY A 44 4.42 2.27 -26.07
N PRO A 45 3.38 3.11 -26.24
CA PRO A 45 3.12 4.25 -25.35
C PRO A 45 2.56 3.85 -23.97
N PHE A 46 2.33 2.55 -23.72
CA PHE A 46 1.70 2.06 -22.51
C PHE A 46 2.73 1.57 -21.48
N ARG A 47 2.72 2.22 -20.31
CA ARG A 47 3.52 1.85 -19.12
C ARG A 47 2.87 0.71 -18.34
N VAL A 48 2.83 -0.47 -18.95
CA VAL A 48 2.19 -1.67 -18.38
C VAL A 48 2.84 -2.05 -17.05
N GLY A 49 4.16 -1.89 -16.95
CA GLY A 49 4.92 -2.12 -15.74
C GLY A 49 4.43 -1.32 -14.53
N HIS A 50 4.30 -0.01 -14.72
CA HIS A 50 3.82 0.90 -13.67
C HIS A 50 2.37 0.59 -13.25
N PHE A 51 1.51 0.24 -14.21
CA PHE A 51 0.14 -0.14 -13.93
C PHE A 51 0.07 -1.42 -13.08
N LEU A 52 0.82 -2.46 -13.45
CA LEU A 52 0.87 -3.72 -12.71
C LEU A 52 1.43 -3.51 -11.29
N GLY A 53 2.47 -2.69 -11.16
CA GLY A 53 3.02 -2.27 -9.87
C GLY A 53 1.96 -1.58 -8.99
N SER A 54 1.21 -0.64 -9.56
CA SER A 54 0.13 0.05 -8.86
C SER A 54 -0.99 -0.90 -8.40
N VAL A 55 -1.34 -1.90 -9.20
CA VAL A 55 -2.32 -2.93 -8.83
C VAL A 55 -1.80 -3.81 -7.68
N ILE A 56 -0.53 -4.20 -7.72
CA ILE A 56 0.11 -4.97 -6.64
C ILE A 56 0.13 -4.14 -5.35
N THR A 57 0.55 -2.88 -5.42
CA THR A 57 0.54 -1.96 -4.27
C THR A 57 -0.87 -1.79 -3.70
N PHE A 58 -1.90 -1.69 -4.53
CA PHE A 58 -3.29 -1.63 -4.07
C PHE A 58 -3.70 -2.89 -3.29
N ILE A 59 -3.36 -4.08 -3.79
CA ILE A 59 -3.63 -5.36 -3.11
C ILE A 59 -2.87 -5.43 -1.79
N LEU A 60 -1.61 -4.99 -1.75
CA LEU A 60 -0.78 -4.96 -0.54
C LEU A 60 -1.33 -3.99 0.50
N ILE A 61 -1.76 -2.79 0.10
CA ILE A 61 -2.41 -1.82 1.00
C ILE A 61 -3.68 -2.45 1.60
N ALA A 62 -4.54 -3.06 0.78
CA ALA A 62 -5.74 -3.73 1.27
C ALA A 62 -5.42 -4.85 2.27
N PHE A 63 -4.36 -5.63 2.01
CA PHE A 63 -3.89 -6.69 2.90
C PHE A 63 -3.35 -6.14 4.23
N VAL A 64 -2.58 -5.06 4.19
CA VAL A 64 -2.03 -4.42 5.40
C VAL A 64 -3.13 -3.76 6.22
N VAL A 65 -4.11 -3.08 5.61
CA VAL A 65 -5.30 -2.57 6.32
C VAL A 65 -6.04 -3.71 7.01
N PHE A 66 -6.23 -4.83 6.31
CA PHE A 66 -6.85 -6.02 6.89
C PHE A 66 -6.06 -6.54 8.10
N LEU A 67 -4.73 -6.60 7.99
CA LEU A 67 -3.85 -7.04 9.06
C LEU A 67 -3.92 -6.08 10.27
N LEU A 68 -3.92 -4.76 10.05
CA LEU A 68 -4.08 -3.75 11.11
C LEU A 68 -5.42 -3.88 11.83
N VAL A 69 -6.53 -3.98 11.10
CA VAL A 69 -7.86 -4.17 11.71
C VAL A 69 -7.92 -5.49 12.47
N LYS A 70 -7.31 -6.55 11.95
CA LYS A 70 -7.23 -7.87 12.60
C LYS A 70 -6.41 -7.80 13.89
N VAL A 71 -5.29 -7.07 13.87
CA VAL A 71 -4.43 -6.82 15.04
C VAL A 71 -5.22 -6.04 16.09
N THR A 72 -5.84 -4.92 15.74
CA THR A 72 -6.65 -4.13 16.69
C THR A 72 -7.77 -4.97 17.31
N LYS A 73 -8.48 -5.80 16.52
CA LYS A 73 -9.49 -6.73 17.04
C LYS A 73 -8.92 -7.82 17.96
N ARG A 74 -7.68 -8.27 17.72
CA ARG A 74 -6.99 -9.29 18.52
C ARG A 74 -6.44 -8.75 19.83
N PHE A 75 -6.06 -7.46 19.87
CA PHE A 75 -5.46 -6.85 21.05
C PHE A 75 -6.47 -6.31 22.06
N LYS A 76 -7.78 -6.35 21.80
CA LYS A 76 -8.84 -6.01 22.77
C LYS A 76 -8.57 -4.70 23.55
N ILE A 77 -7.91 -3.75 22.90
CA ILE A 77 -7.81 -2.38 23.41
C ILE A 77 -9.14 -1.75 23.01
N GLU A 78 -9.99 -1.55 24.01
CA GLU A 78 -11.30 -0.91 23.92
C GLU A 78 -11.26 0.41 23.12
#